data_AF-A0A0B3AED6-F1
#
_entry.id   AF-A0A0B3AED6-F1
#
_cell.length_a   1.000
_cell.length_b   1.000
_cell.length_c   1.000
_cell.angle_alpha   90.00
_cell.angle_beta   90.00
_cell.angle_gamma   90.00
#
_symmetry.space_group_name_H-M   'P 1'
#
loop_
_entity.id
_entity.type
_entity.pdbx_description
1 polymer ?
#
loop_
_entity_poly.entity_id
_entity_poly.type
_entity_poly.pdbx_seq_one_letter_code
_entity_poly.pdbx_strand_id
1 'polypeptide(L)' 'MEETSEQQGRMARFKAFLQECSRVLRVTRKPDRVEFVTIVKVSALGIALIGLVGFAMQMIKTYFFQ' A
#
# COMPACT_ATOMS: atom_id res chain seq x y z
N MET A 1 -31.55 31.46 13.38
CA MET A 1 -30.29 31.62 12.64
C MET A 1 -29.18 30.96 13.47
N GLU A 2 -29.19 29.63 13.58
CA GLU A 2 -28.30 28.96 14.56
C GLU A 2 -27.89 27.53 14.17
N GLU A 3 -28.12 27.09 12.92
CA GLU A 3 -27.81 25.70 12.52
C GLU A 3 -26.61 25.56 11.55
N THR A 4 -26.01 26.67 11.10
CA THR A 4 -24.89 26.63 10.14
C THR A 4 -23.51 26.52 10.81
N SER A 5 -23.40 26.66 12.13
CA SER A 5 -22.13 26.66 12.89
C SER A 5 -21.54 25.26 13.15
N GLU A 6 -22.36 24.22 13.28
CA GLU A 6 -21.90 22.85 13.62
C GLU A 6 -21.24 22.12 12.43
N GLN A 7 -21.76 22.33 11.22
CA GLN A 7 -21.23 21.71 9.99
C GLN A 7 -19.86 22.28 9.61
N GLN A 8 -19.64 23.57 9.90
CA GLN A 8 -18.38 24.26 9.65
C GLN A 8 -17.24 23.66 10.48
N GLY A 9 -17.52 23.19 11.71
CA GLY A 9 -16.55 22.52 12.58
C GLY A 9 -16.01 21.22 11.98
N ARG A 10 -16.86 20.30 11.52
CA ARG A 10 -16.40 19.02 10.93
C ARG A 10 -15.73 19.18 9.58
N MET A 11 -16.29 20.01 8.69
CA MET A 11 -15.67 20.24 7.38
C MET A 11 -14.36 21.03 7.47
N ALA A 12 -14.26 22.01 8.38
CA ALA A 12 -12.99 22.71 8.63
C ALA A 12 -11.93 21.79 9.20
N ARG A 13 -12.29 20.89 10.14
CA ARG A 13 -11.38 19.88 10.68
C ARG A 13 -10.90 18.93 9.59
N PHE A 14 -11.80 18.38 8.77
CA PHE A 14 -11.44 17.46 7.68
C PHE A 14 -10.54 18.12 6.63
N LYS A 15 -10.82 19.39 6.27
CA LYS A 15 -9.98 20.16 5.36
C LYS A 15 -8.59 20.44 5.94
N ALA A 16 -8.50 20.75 7.24
CA ALA A 16 -7.23 20.90 7.95
C ALA A 16 -6.45 19.58 7.99
N PHE A 17 -7.10 18.44 8.27
CA PHE A 17 -6.47 17.11 8.23
C PHE A 17 -5.92 16.78 6.84
N LEU A 18 -6.68 17.03 5.77
CA LEU A 18 -6.20 16.83 4.40
C LEU A 18 -5.02 17.76 4.05
N GLN A 19 -5.01 18.99 4.55
CA GLN A 19 -3.87 19.91 4.39
C GLN A 19 -2.61 19.41 5.11
N GLU A 20 -2.73 18.91 6.34
CA GLU A 20 -1.59 18.34 7.06
C GLU A 20 -1.09 17.05 6.39
N CYS A 21 -1.98 16.16 5.94
CA CYS A 21 -1.62 14.99 5.14
C CYS A 21 -0.88 15.37 3.85
N SER A 22 -1.31 16.44 3.17
CA SER A 22 -0.64 16.94 1.97
C SER A 22 0.78 17.45 2.27
N ARG A 23 0.99 18.11 3.41
CA ARG A 23 2.33 18.54 3.85
C ARG A 23 3.26 17.35 4.09
N VAL A 24 2.76 16.28 4.73
CA VAL A 24 3.55 15.05 4.97
C VAL A 24 3.89 14.34 3.67
N LEU A 25 2.93 14.18 2.74
CA LEU A 25 3.16 13.59 1.43
C LEU A 25 4.16 14.39 0.58
N ARG A 26 4.32 15.68 0.86
CA ARG A 26 5.32 16.54 0.19
C ARG A 26 6.71 16.43 0.81
N VAL A 27 6.81 16.07 2.10
CA VAL A 27 8.06 15.79 2.81
C VAL A 27 8.61 14.40 2.46
N THR A 28 7.75 13.43 2.16
CA THR A 28 8.21 12.11 1.72
C THR A 28 8.96 12.21 0.40
N ARG A 29 10.19 11.69 0.37
CA ARG A 29 11.02 11.66 -0.84
C ARG A 29 10.36 10.74 -1.87
N LYS A 30 10.05 11.27 -3.05
CA LYS A 30 9.58 10.43 -4.17
C LYS A 30 10.69 9.43 -4.52
N PRO A 31 10.39 8.12 -4.62
CA PRO A 31 11.41 7.11 -4.87
C PRO A 31 12.06 7.36 -6.22
N ASP A 32 13.39 7.20 -6.27
CA ASP A 32 14.12 7.24 -7.53
C ASP A 32 13.79 5.98 -8.35
N ARG A 33 13.84 6.09 -9.69
CA ARG A 33 13.52 4.95 -10.57
C ARG A 33 14.47 3.77 -10.33
N VAL A 34 15.73 4.02 -9.97
CA VAL A 34 16.72 2.97 -9.72
C VAL A 34 16.41 2.22 -8.42
N GLU A 35 16.10 2.94 -7.34
CA GLU A 35 15.71 2.35 -6.05
C GLU A 35 14.43 1.53 -6.19
N PHE A 36 13.42 2.08 -6.89
CA PHE A 36 12.15 1.39 -7.12
C PHE A 36 12.35 0.06 -7.85
N VAL A 37 13.09 0.06 -8.96
CA VAL A 37 13.33 -1.15 -9.76
C VAL A 37 14.13 -2.18 -8.95
N THR A 38 15.07 -1.74 -8.11
CA THR A 38 15.85 -2.64 -7.25
C THR A 38 14.96 -3.33 -6.23
N ILE A 39 14.10 -2.58 -5.53
CA ILE A 39 13.15 -3.13 -4.56
C ILE A 39 12.20 -4.11 -5.26
N VAL A 40 11.61 -3.71 -6.39
CA VAL A 40 10.69 -4.57 -7.15
C VAL A 40 11.35 -5.87 -7.59
N LYS A 41 12.59 -5.83 -8.07
CA LYS A 41 13.33 -7.05 -8.48
C LYS A 41 13.54 -8.00 -7.30
N VAL A 42 13.97 -7.47 -6.15
CA VAL A 42 14.22 -8.28 -4.95
C VAL A 42 12.91 -8.85 -4.39
N SER A 43 11.84 -8.05 -4.31
CA SER A 43 10.53 -8.50 -3.87
C SER A 43 9.93 -9.55 -4.81
N ALA A 44 10.03 -9.34 -6.13
CA ALA A 44 9.55 -10.29 -7.13
C ALA A 44 10.28 -11.64 -7.01
N LEU A 45 11.59 -11.62 -6.75
CA LEU A 45 12.37 -12.84 -6.54
C LEU A 45 11.93 -13.59 -5.28
N GLY A 46 11.66 -12.88 -4.17
CA GLY A 46 11.15 -13.49 -2.94
C GLY A 46 9.75 -14.10 -3.12
N ILE A 47 8.83 -13.38 -3.78
CA ILE A 47 7.47 -13.88 -4.07
C ILE A 47 7.53 -15.09 -4.99
N ALA A 48 8.38 -15.06 -6.02
CA ALA A 48 8.55 -16.18 -6.94
C ALA A 48 9.04 -17.45 -6.21
N LEU A 49 10.02 -17.33 -5.32
CA LEU A 49 10.52 -18.48 -4.54
C LEU A 49 9.43 -19.07 -3.64
N ILE A 50 8.73 -18.25 -2.87
CA ILE A 50 7.66 -18.71 -1.97
C ILE A 50 6.50 -19.31 -2.78
N GLY A 51 6.13 -18.66 -3.88
CA GLY A 51 5.10 -19.14 -4.81
C GLY A 51 5.47 -20.48 -5.43
N LEU A 52 6.73 -20.69 -5.81
CA LEU A 52 7.21 -21.95 -6.37
C LEU A 52 7.15 -23.08 -5.33
N VAL A 53 7.52 -22.81 -4.07
CA VAL A 53 7.43 -23.77 -2.97
C VAL A 53 5.98 -24.16 -2.72
N GLY A 54 5.07 -23.19 -2.61
CA GLY A 54 3.64 -23.46 -2.45
C GLY A 54 3.04 -24.20 -3.65
N PHE A 55 3.46 -23.84 -4.86
CA PHE A 55 3.06 -24.52 -6.09
C PHE A 55 3.54 -25.97 -6.13
N ALA A 56 4.79 -26.24 -5.72
CA ALA A 56 5.33 -27.60 -5.63
C ALA A 56 4.55 -28.45 -4.62
N MET A 57 4.21 -27.89 -3.44
CA MET A 57 3.39 -28.60 -2.46
C MET A 57 2.00 -28.93 -3.02
N GLN A 58 1.36 -27.99 -3.72
CA GLN A 58 0.05 -28.21 -4.34
C GLN A 58 0.12 -29.24 -5.46
N MET A 59 1.15 -29.19 -6.32
CA MET A 59 1.38 -30.17 -7.38
C MET A 59 1.53 -31.58 -6.82
N ILE A 60 2.33 -31.76 -5.76
CA ILE A 60 2.51 -33.06 -5.11
C ILE A 60 1.18 -33.56 -4.53
N LYS A 61 0.44 -32.70 -3.82
CA LYS A 61 -0.89 -33.04 -3.28
C LYS A 61 -1.84 -33.47 -4.38
N THR A 62 -1.92 -32.70 -5.47
CA THR A 62 -2.83 -32.99 -6.58
C THR A 62 -2.47 -34.29 -7.29
N TYR A 63 -1.19 -34.57 -7.51
CA TYR A 63 -0.77 -35.82 -8.17
C TYR A 63 -0.94 -37.05 -7.27
N PHE A 64 -0.64 -36.92 -5.97
CA PHE A 64 -0.72 -38.04 -5.02
C PHE A 64 -2.16 -38.33 -4.54
N PHE A 65 -3.03 -37.32 -4.53
CA PHE A 65 -4.43 -37.44 -4.09
C PHE A 65 -5.42 -37.51 -5.27
N GLN A 66 -4.92 -37.81 -6.47
CA GLN A 66 -5.75 -38.15 -7.63
C GLN A 66 -6.20 -39.62 -7.58
#